data_AF-A0A6N2MEW9-F1
#
_entry.id   AF-A0A6N2MEW9-F1
#
_cell.length_a   1.000
_cell.length_b   1.000
_cell.length_c   1.000
_cell.angle_alpha   90.00
_cell.angle_beta   90.00
_cell.angle_gamma   90.00
#
_symmetry.space_group_name_H-M   'P 1'
#
loop_
_entity.id
_entity.type
_entity.pdbx_description
1 polymer ?
#
loop_
_entity_poly.entity_id
_entity_poly.type
_entity_poly.pdbx_seq_one_letter_code
_entity_poly.pdbx_strand_id
1 'polypeptide(L)'
;SQKIEKSKNIKNDPFLELETLKFIDEAESRKMRTRRHREEQILFMELSEAMECLEHICTEGCTAVGPSDMDTCNKRGPCNKFSTCEGLQFLIKHFATCKNRVGGKCSRCKRMGQHLRLHSSICDRTDSCRVPLCRKKGDETLWSLLVKKVASARVMSSLSLPKRKREELRETIHDHGIRNFRI
;
A
#
# COMPACT_ATOMS: atom_id res chain seq x y z
N SER A 1 7.78 51.26 60.91
CA SER A 1 7.79 49.79 60.95
C SER A 1 7.64 49.25 59.53
N GLN A 2 8.76 49.14 58.82
CA GLN A 2 9.33 47.85 58.40
C GLN A 2 8.39 47.01 57.53
N LYS A 3 8.48 47.28 56.22
CA LYS A 3 8.32 46.28 55.16
C LYS A 3 9.25 45.12 55.48
N ILE A 4 8.73 44.02 56.03
CA ILE A 4 9.48 42.77 56.19
C ILE A 4 8.58 41.62 55.71
N GLU A 5 8.95 41.15 54.52
CA GLU A 5 8.94 39.75 54.11
C GLU A 5 7.65 38.95 54.28
N LYS A 6 6.86 38.92 53.20
CA LYS A 6 6.45 37.62 52.65
C LYS A 6 7.06 37.44 51.26
N SER A 7 8.38 37.60 51.20
CA SER A 7 9.17 36.93 50.17
C SER A 7 9.38 35.50 50.64
N LYS A 8 9.27 34.56 49.71
CA LYS A 8 9.62 33.13 49.82
C LYS A 8 8.50 32.19 50.30
N ASN A 9 7.64 31.82 49.37
CA ASN A 9 7.66 30.42 48.93
C ASN A 9 7.49 30.32 47.41
N ILE A 10 8.52 30.80 46.69
CA ILE A 10 8.77 30.40 45.29
C ILE A 10 9.54 29.08 45.37
N LYS A 11 8.90 28.02 45.84
CA LYS A 11 9.40 26.65 45.72
C LYS A 11 8.21 25.80 45.34
N ASN A 12 8.20 25.40 44.07
CA ASN A 12 7.24 24.52 43.40
C ASN A 12 5.79 24.73 43.79
N ASP A 13 5.06 25.51 42.99
CA ASP A 13 3.61 25.40 42.94
C ASP A 13 3.26 23.99 42.39
N PRO A 14 2.73 23.07 43.21
CA PRO A 14 2.46 21.71 42.77
C PRO A 14 1.43 21.65 41.65
N PHE A 15 0.55 22.66 41.53
CA PHE A 15 -0.42 22.76 40.45
C PHE A 15 0.27 23.08 39.12
N LEU A 16 1.21 24.03 39.12
CA LEU A 16 2.00 24.36 37.93
C LEU A 16 2.91 23.19 37.49
N GLU A 17 3.49 22.47 38.45
CA GLU A 17 4.28 21.26 38.18
C GLU A 17 3.42 20.18 37.52
N LEU A 18 2.22 19.92 38.06
CA LEU A 18 1.27 18.97 37.48
C LEU A 18 0.83 19.38 36.07
N GLU A 19 0.53 20.66 35.86
CA GLU A 19 0.12 21.17 34.56
C GLU A 19 1.25 21.02 33.53
N THR A 20 2.48 21.32 33.92
CA THR A 20 3.67 21.11 33.09
C THR A 20 3.84 19.63 32.72
N LEU A 21 3.67 18.72 33.68
CA LEU A 21 3.75 17.28 33.44
C LEU A 21 2.66 16.79 32.48
N LYS A 22 1.42 17.28 32.58
CA LYS A 22 0.34 16.96 31.64
C LYS A 22 0.66 17.43 30.23
N PHE A 23 1.17 18.65 30.06
CA PHE A 23 1.56 19.15 28.74
C PHE A 23 2.67 18.30 28.11
N ILE A 24 3.65 17.86 28.90
CA ILE A 24 4.72 16.96 28.44
C ILE A 24 4.13 15.61 28.02
N ASP A 25 3.33 14.97 28.88
CA ASP A 25 2.70 13.68 28.58
C ASP A 25 1.82 13.73 27.31
N GLU A 26 1.04 14.80 27.14
CA GLU A 26 0.24 14.99 25.94
C GLU A 26 1.11 15.19 24.69
N ALA A 27 2.19 15.96 24.78
CA ALA A 27 3.11 16.18 23.67
C ALA A 27 3.82 14.89 23.27
N GLU A 28 4.28 14.10 24.24
CA GLU A 28 4.87 12.78 24.03
C GLU A 28 3.85 11.80 23.44
N SER A 29 2.62 11.79 23.96
CA SER A 29 1.51 11.00 23.43
C SER A 29 1.20 11.36 21.97
N ARG A 30 1.15 12.65 21.62
CA ARG A 30 0.97 13.12 20.23
C ARG A 30 2.11 12.66 19.32
N LYS A 31 3.36 12.77 19.79
CA LYS A 31 4.56 12.30 19.08
C LYS A 31 4.50 10.79 18.83
N MET A 32 4.13 10.00 19.84
CA MET A 32 4.02 8.55 19.74
C MET A 32 2.90 8.13 18.78
N ARG A 33 1.71 8.76 18.85
CA ARG A 33 0.61 8.50 17.91
C ARG A 33 1.03 8.81 16.47
N THR A 34 1.74 9.93 16.26
CA THR A 34 2.25 10.31 14.94
C THR A 34 3.26 9.29 14.41
N ARG A 35 4.17 8.82 15.26
CA ARG A 35 5.16 7.80 14.88
C ARG A 35 4.50 6.49 14.48
N ARG A 36 3.58 5.99 15.31
CA ARG A 36 2.79 4.78 15.03
C ARG A 36 2.01 4.92 13.73
N HIS A 37 1.38 6.08 13.50
CA HIS A 37 0.64 6.33 12.27
C HIS A 37 1.55 6.28 11.03
N ARG A 38 2.76 6.86 11.10
CA ARG A 38 3.73 6.80 9.99
C ARG A 38 4.20 5.38 9.71
N GLU A 39 4.55 4.62 10.74
CA GLU A 39 4.92 3.21 10.62
C GLU A 39 3.78 2.40 9.98
N GLU A 40 2.54 2.65 10.40
CA GLU A 40 1.35 2.02 9.82
C GLU A 40 1.17 2.35 8.33
N GLN A 41 1.35 3.62 7.95
CA GLN A 41 1.24 4.07 6.56
C GLN A 41 2.31 3.43 5.66
N ILE A 42 3.53 3.26 6.16
CA ILE A 42 4.60 2.55 5.43
C ILE A 42 4.17 1.10 5.14
N LEU A 43 3.61 0.40 6.12
CA LEU A 43 3.13 -0.97 5.93
C LEU A 43 2.02 -1.07 4.87
N PHE A 44 1.06 -0.13 4.85
CA PHE A 44 0.03 -0.13 3.82
C PHE A 44 0.57 0.25 2.44
N MET A 45 1.61 1.08 2.40
CA MET A 45 2.32 1.41 1.16
C MET A 45 2.97 0.15 0.57
N GLU A 46 3.69 -0.62 1.38
CA GLU A 46 4.31 -1.89 0.97
C GLU A 46 3.26 -2.91 0.51
N LEU A 47 2.13 -3.02 1.22
CA LEU A 47 1.02 -3.88 0.79
C LEU A 47 0.42 -3.41 -0.53
N SER A 48 0.25 -2.09 -0.72
CA SER A 48 -0.25 -1.54 -1.99
C SER A 48 0.70 -1.86 -3.15
N GLU A 49 2.01 -1.73 -2.92
CA GLU A 49 3.04 -2.09 -3.90
C GLU A 49 2.98 -3.57 -4.25
N ALA A 50 2.79 -4.45 -3.25
CA ALA A 50 2.65 -5.87 -3.48
C ALA A 50 1.40 -6.20 -4.33
N MET A 51 0.29 -5.47 -4.17
CA MET A 51 -0.91 -5.65 -5.01
C MET A 51 -0.66 -5.22 -6.46
N GLU A 52 0.06 -4.14 -6.68
CA GLU A 52 0.47 -3.70 -8.02
C GLU A 52 1.44 -4.71 -8.67
N CYS A 53 2.42 -5.21 -7.92
CA CYS A 53 3.36 -6.22 -8.41
C CYS A 53 2.65 -7.54 -8.75
N LEU A 54 1.66 -7.93 -7.94
CA LEU A 54 0.84 -9.11 -8.20
C LEU A 54 0.06 -8.98 -9.51
N GLU A 55 -0.56 -7.81 -9.75
CA GLU A 55 -1.22 -7.52 -11.02
C GLU A 55 -0.23 -7.57 -12.18
N HIS A 56 0.90 -6.85 -12.09
CA HIS A 56 1.96 -6.82 -13.10
C HIS A 56 2.44 -8.23 -13.49
N ILE A 57 2.73 -9.10 -12.51
CA ILE A 57 3.15 -10.48 -12.77
C ILE A 57 2.06 -11.26 -13.51
N CYS A 58 0.78 -11.09 -13.12
CA CYS A 58 -0.34 -11.83 -13.70
C CYS A 58 -0.83 -11.27 -15.04
N THR A 59 -0.49 -10.04 -15.40
CA THR A 59 -0.92 -9.39 -16.67
C THR A 59 0.17 -9.27 -17.70
N GLU A 60 1.35 -8.80 -17.29
CA GLU A 60 2.47 -8.49 -18.17
C GLU A 60 3.56 -9.55 -18.10
N GLY A 61 3.63 -10.26 -16.96
CA GLY A 61 4.72 -11.15 -16.60
C GLY A 61 5.93 -10.38 -16.08
N CYS A 62 6.64 -10.96 -15.12
CA CYS A 62 7.89 -10.44 -14.61
C CYS A 62 8.92 -11.57 -14.58
N THR A 63 10.03 -11.40 -15.30
CA THR A 63 11.13 -12.37 -15.41
C THR A 63 10.67 -13.81 -15.66
N ALA A 64 10.61 -14.65 -14.62
CA ALA A 64 10.44 -16.11 -14.72
C ALA A 64 9.00 -16.58 -14.41
N VAL A 65 8.07 -15.68 -14.11
CA VAL A 65 6.64 -15.99 -13.92
C VAL A 65 5.83 -14.98 -14.71
N GLY A 66 4.93 -15.47 -15.55
CA GLY A 66 4.03 -14.62 -16.33
C GLY A 66 2.75 -15.34 -16.73
N PRO A 67 1.85 -14.66 -17.45
CA PRO A 67 0.64 -15.25 -18.00
C PRO A 67 0.97 -16.48 -18.85
N SER A 68 0.12 -17.51 -18.81
CA SER A 68 0.33 -18.75 -19.58
C SER A 68 0.42 -18.54 -21.10
N ASP A 69 -0.10 -17.43 -21.60
CA ASP A 69 -0.20 -17.12 -23.04
C ASP A 69 0.90 -16.18 -23.54
N MET A 70 1.89 -15.83 -22.70
CA MET A 70 2.95 -14.88 -23.04
C MET A 70 4.33 -15.48 -22.78
N ASP A 71 5.19 -15.49 -23.81
CA ASP A 71 6.61 -15.84 -23.65
C ASP A 71 7.24 -14.94 -22.58
N THR A 72 7.97 -15.57 -21.65
CA THR A 72 8.63 -14.87 -20.53
C THR A 72 9.38 -13.65 -21.04
N CYS A 73 9.03 -12.50 -20.48
CA CYS A 73 9.31 -11.16 -20.99
C CYS A 73 10.83 -10.87 -21.17
N ASN A 74 11.41 -11.34 -22.28
CA ASN A 74 12.80 -11.08 -22.66
C ASN A 74 12.98 -9.74 -23.42
N LYS A 75 11.90 -8.98 -23.65
CA LYS A 75 11.90 -7.77 -24.50
C LYS A 75 11.70 -6.44 -23.75
N ARG A 76 11.53 -6.44 -22.44
CA ARG A 76 11.37 -5.20 -21.64
C ARG A 76 12.58 -4.97 -20.74
N GLY A 77 12.89 -3.70 -20.48
CA GLY A 77 13.91 -3.30 -19.52
C GLY A 77 13.67 -3.87 -18.11
N PRO A 78 14.65 -3.75 -17.20
CA PRO A 78 14.56 -4.34 -15.87
C PRO A 78 13.36 -3.80 -15.09
N CYS A 79 12.65 -4.68 -14.38
CA CYS A 79 11.51 -4.31 -13.53
C CYS A 79 11.96 -3.35 -12.41
N ASN A 80 11.31 -2.20 -12.28
CA ASN A 80 11.64 -1.20 -11.25
C ASN A 80 11.32 -1.67 -9.82
N LYS A 81 10.41 -2.64 -9.67
CA LYS A 81 9.98 -3.25 -8.40
C LYS A 81 10.43 -4.72 -8.33
N PHE A 82 11.63 -5.00 -8.84
CA PHE A 82 12.11 -6.38 -9.00
C PHE A 82 12.15 -7.15 -7.68
N SER A 83 12.60 -6.54 -6.57
CA SER A 83 12.66 -7.20 -5.26
C SER A 83 11.29 -7.69 -4.78
N THR A 84 10.27 -6.82 -4.86
CA THR A 84 8.88 -7.16 -4.49
C THR A 84 8.30 -8.20 -5.44
N CYS A 85 8.54 -8.04 -6.74
CA CYS A 85 8.11 -9.01 -7.75
C CYS A 85 8.75 -10.38 -7.53
N GLU A 86 10.06 -10.46 -7.28
CA GLU A 86 10.78 -11.69 -7.04
C GLU A 86 10.21 -12.46 -5.84
N GLY A 87 9.98 -11.77 -4.72
CA GLY A 87 9.32 -12.37 -3.55
C GLY A 87 7.95 -12.95 -3.86
N LEU A 88 7.12 -12.23 -4.63
CA LEU A 88 5.81 -12.71 -5.07
C LEU A 88 5.92 -13.88 -6.07
N GLN A 89 6.87 -13.86 -6.99
CA GLN A 89 7.13 -14.95 -7.93
C GLN A 89 7.45 -16.25 -7.19
N PHE A 90 8.26 -16.20 -6.12
CA PHE A 90 8.52 -17.36 -5.27
C PHE A 90 7.25 -17.90 -4.60
N LEU A 91 6.40 -17.00 -4.08
CA LEU A 91 5.12 -17.40 -3.49
C LEU A 91 4.18 -18.01 -4.53
N ILE A 92 4.11 -17.47 -5.75
CA ILE A 92 3.30 -17.99 -6.85
C ILE A 92 3.76 -19.38 -7.27
N LYS A 93 5.06 -19.56 -7.56
CA LYS A 93 5.65 -20.85 -7.93
C LYS A 93 5.38 -21.92 -6.87
N HIS A 94 5.54 -21.55 -5.61
CA HIS A 94 5.25 -22.44 -4.49
C HIS A 94 3.74 -22.77 -4.41
N PHE A 95 2.87 -21.78 -4.50
CA PHE A 95 1.42 -21.96 -4.39
C PHE A 95 0.83 -22.83 -5.50
N ALA A 96 1.45 -22.82 -6.68
CA ALA A 96 1.08 -23.66 -7.81
C ALA A 96 1.42 -25.14 -7.59
N THR A 97 2.51 -25.44 -6.89
CA THR A 97 3.09 -26.81 -6.79
C THR A 97 2.96 -27.44 -5.41
N CYS A 98 2.59 -26.68 -4.38
CA CYS A 98 2.55 -27.17 -3.00
C CYS A 98 1.38 -28.14 -2.74
N LYS A 99 1.71 -29.39 -2.42
CA LYS A 99 0.74 -30.42 -2.00
C LYS A 99 0.03 -30.11 -0.67
N ASN A 100 0.67 -29.31 0.19
CA ASN A 100 0.15 -28.92 1.51
C ASN A 100 -0.66 -27.61 1.49
N ARG A 101 -1.07 -27.15 0.30
CA ARG A 101 -1.84 -25.91 0.13
C ARG A 101 -3.24 -25.98 0.74
N VAL A 102 -3.89 -27.13 0.59
CA VAL A 102 -5.27 -27.37 1.07
C VAL A 102 -5.25 -27.64 2.57
N GLY A 103 -6.16 -27.02 3.32
CA GLY A 103 -6.25 -27.19 4.79
C GLY A 103 -5.31 -26.31 5.62
N GLY A 104 -4.63 -25.33 5.03
CA GLY A 104 -3.92 -24.28 5.77
C GLY A 104 -2.60 -24.70 6.44
N LYS A 105 -2.08 -25.90 6.13
CA LYS A 105 -0.88 -26.47 6.76
C LYS A 105 0.44 -25.80 6.35
N CYS A 106 0.44 -25.05 5.24
CA CYS A 106 1.64 -24.39 4.73
C CYS A 106 1.59 -22.85 4.92
N SER A 107 2.56 -22.30 5.65
CA SER A 107 2.66 -20.86 5.92
C SER A 107 2.89 -20.01 4.65
N ARG A 108 3.68 -20.51 3.69
CA ARG A 108 3.90 -19.83 2.39
C ARG A 108 2.61 -19.77 1.58
N CYS A 109 1.83 -20.86 1.56
CA CYS A 109 0.52 -20.89 0.90
C CYS A 109 -0.49 -19.97 1.61
N LYS A 110 -0.46 -19.93 2.95
CA LYS A 110 -1.30 -19.01 3.74
C LYS A 110 -1.01 -17.56 3.37
N ARG A 111 0.27 -17.18 3.28
CA ARG A 111 0.70 -15.82 2.87
C ARG A 111 0.27 -15.49 1.45
N MET A 112 0.47 -16.39 0.48
CA MET A 112 0.01 -16.17 -0.90
C MET A 112 -1.52 -16.01 -0.95
N GLY A 113 -2.25 -16.86 -0.22
CA GLY A 113 -3.71 -16.77 -0.12
C GLY A 113 -4.19 -15.44 0.47
N GLN A 114 -3.46 -14.85 1.43
CA GLN A 114 -3.77 -13.51 1.95
C GLN A 114 -3.61 -12.42 0.88
N HIS A 115 -2.58 -12.49 0.03
CA HIS A 115 -2.40 -11.53 -1.07
C HIS A 115 -3.54 -11.64 -2.09
N LEU A 116 -3.91 -12.85 -2.47
CA LEU A 116 -5.02 -13.08 -3.41
C LEU A 116 -6.37 -12.60 -2.85
N ARG A 117 -6.63 -12.82 -1.56
CA ARG A 117 -7.83 -12.32 -0.88
C ARG A 117 -7.84 -10.80 -0.82
N LEU A 118 -6.74 -10.19 -0.40
CA LEU A 118 -6.62 -8.74 -0.33
C LEU A 118 -6.85 -8.11 -1.71
N HIS A 119 -6.22 -8.64 -2.75
CA HIS A 119 -6.42 -8.18 -4.12
C HIS A 119 -7.90 -8.28 -4.53
N SER A 120 -8.55 -9.42 -4.30
CA SER A 120 -9.98 -9.60 -4.61
C SER A 120 -10.87 -8.55 -3.93
N SER A 121 -10.55 -8.16 -2.69
CA SER A 121 -11.31 -7.16 -1.93
C SER A 121 -11.08 -5.71 -2.37
N ILE A 122 -9.97 -5.39 -3.04
CA ILE A 122 -9.67 -4.02 -3.51
C ILE A 122 -9.76 -3.88 -5.04
N CYS A 123 -9.99 -4.97 -5.78
CA CYS A 123 -9.98 -4.96 -7.24
C CYS A 123 -11.39 -4.71 -7.80
N ASP A 124 -11.55 -3.62 -8.54
CA ASP A 124 -12.82 -3.27 -9.19
C ASP A 124 -12.98 -3.92 -10.58
N ARG A 125 -11.97 -4.64 -11.08
CA ARG A 125 -11.92 -5.21 -12.44
C ARG A 125 -12.26 -6.70 -12.47
N THR A 126 -13.39 -7.12 -11.90
CA THR A 126 -13.68 -8.55 -11.68
C THR A 126 -13.66 -9.40 -12.96
N ASP A 127 -14.13 -8.87 -14.07
CA ASP A 127 -14.29 -9.66 -15.31
C ASP A 127 -13.01 -9.72 -16.15
N SER A 128 -12.16 -8.69 -16.06
CA SER A 128 -10.92 -8.60 -16.83
C SER A 128 -9.65 -8.86 -16.03
N CYS A 129 -9.75 -9.00 -14.70
CA CYS A 129 -8.59 -9.24 -13.85
C CYS A 129 -8.00 -10.64 -14.07
N ARG A 130 -6.68 -10.67 -14.28
CA ARG A 130 -5.89 -11.90 -14.50
C ARG A 130 -5.29 -12.49 -13.22
N VAL A 131 -5.45 -11.82 -12.07
CA VAL A 131 -4.94 -12.32 -10.79
C VAL A 131 -5.74 -13.57 -10.37
N PRO A 132 -5.07 -14.68 -10.03
CA PRO A 132 -5.75 -15.91 -9.61
C PRO A 132 -6.70 -15.68 -8.44
N LEU A 133 -7.86 -16.33 -8.46
CA LEU A 133 -8.88 -16.25 -7.41
C LEU A 133 -9.52 -14.86 -7.18
N CYS A 134 -9.16 -13.82 -7.95
CA CYS A 134 -9.77 -12.49 -7.82
C CYS A 134 -11.31 -12.52 -7.95
N ARG A 135 -11.83 -13.36 -8.86
CA ARG A 135 -13.27 -13.56 -9.10
C ARG A 135 -14.03 -14.23 -7.95
N LYS A 136 -13.35 -14.80 -6.96
CA LYS A 136 -13.97 -15.42 -5.79
C LYS A 136 -13.97 -14.41 -4.64
N LYS A 137 -14.92 -13.46 -4.67
CA LYS A 137 -15.10 -12.49 -3.58
C LYS A 137 -15.29 -13.24 -2.26
N GLY A 138 -14.34 -13.06 -1.35
CA GLY A 138 -14.41 -13.59 0.01
C GLY A 138 -15.23 -12.68 0.91
N ASP A 139 -15.73 -13.23 2.01
CA ASP A 139 -16.54 -12.53 3.01
C ASP A 139 -15.84 -11.23 3.49
N GLU A 140 -16.47 -10.09 3.19
CA GLU A 140 -15.87 -8.74 3.21
C GLU A 140 -15.76 -8.14 4.63
N THR A 141 -16.43 -8.76 5.62
CA THR A 141 -16.72 -8.12 6.91
C THR A 141 -15.51 -8.06 7.86
N LEU A 142 -14.63 -9.07 7.87
CA LEU A 142 -13.55 -9.18 8.86
C LEU A 142 -12.35 -8.25 8.58
N TRP A 143 -12.16 -7.81 7.33
CA TRP A 143 -10.96 -7.07 6.91
C TRP A 143 -11.25 -5.69 6.31
N SER A 144 -12.47 -5.19 6.47
CA SER A 144 -12.94 -3.94 5.84
C SER A 144 -12.02 -2.74 6.12
N LEU A 145 -11.47 -2.62 7.35
CA LEU A 145 -10.53 -1.54 7.67
C LEU A 145 -9.20 -1.68 6.93
N LEU A 146 -8.63 -2.89 6.87
CA LEU A 146 -7.38 -3.17 6.15
C LEU A 146 -7.54 -2.82 4.67
N VAL A 147 -8.64 -3.29 4.06
CA VAL A 147 -8.99 -3.04 2.66
C VAL A 147 -9.04 -1.53 2.39
N LYS A 148 -9.74 -0.76 3.24
CA LYS A 148 -9.82 0.71 3.12
C LYS A 148 -8.44 1.37 3.20
N LYS A 149 -7.60 0.99 4.16
CA LYS A 149 -6.27 1.58 4.34
C LYS A 149 -5.33 1.27 3.16
N VAL A 150 -5.34 0.04 2.66
CA VAL A 150 -4.56 -0.35 1.47
C VAL A 150 -5.06 0.36 0.21
N ALA A 151 -6.38 0.47 0.03
CA ALA A 151 -6.96 1.23 -1.08
C ALA A 151 -6.57 2.71 -1.02
N SER A 152 -6.64 3.35 0.16
CA SER A 152 -6.17 4.72 0.35
C SER A 152 -4.68 4.88 0.02
N ALA A 153 -3.83 3.97 0.52
CA ALA A 153 -2.40 4.00 0.22
C ALA A 153 -2.14 3.88 -1.29
N ARG A 154 -2.83 2.96 -1.99
CA ARG A 154 -2.73 2.78 -3.44
C ARG A 154 -3.07 4.06 -4.21
N VAL A 155 -4.14 4.76 -3.83
CA VAL A 155 -4.50 6.05 -4.43
C VAL A 155 -3.40 7.07 -4.18
N MET A 156 -2.89 7.19 -2.95
CA MET A 156 -1.81 8.13 -2.62
C MET A 156 -0.53 7.85 -3.43
N SER A 157 -0.13 6.58 -3.59
CA SER A 157 1.01 6.18 -4.43
C SER A 157 0.84 6.67 -5.86
N SER A 158 -0.34 6.45 -6.45
CA SER A 158 -0.64 6.87 -7.82
C SER A 158 -0.61 8.39 -8.02
N LEU A 159 -0.96 9.17 -6.97
CA LEU A 159 -0.95 10.63 -7.00
C LEU A 159 0.44 11.22 -6.74
N SER A 160 1.32 10.50 -6.04
CA SER A 160 2.70 10.92 -5.76
C SER A 160 3.67 10.79 -6.95
N LEU A 161 3.19 10.36 -8.12
CA LEU A 161 4.01 10.28 -9.33
C LEU A 161 4.66 11.65 -9.63
N PRO A 162 5.97 11.70 -9.95
CA PRO A 162 6.64 12.93 -10.33
C PRO A 162 5.94 13.60 -11.52
N LYS A 163 5.81 14.93 -11.49
CA LYS A 163 5.18 15.82 -12.49
C LYS A 163 5.59 15.61 -13.97
N ARG A 164 6.56 14.76 -14.29
CA ARG A 164 7.04 14.51 -15.66
C ARG A 164 6.24 13.51 -16.49
N LYS A 165 5.24 12.82 -15.92
CA LYS A 165 4.42 11.86 -16.69
C LYS A 165 2.94 12.26 -16.86
N ARG A 166 2.62 13.54 -16.63
CA ARG A 166 1.28 14.10 -16.91
C ARG A 166 1.13 14.58 -18.37
N GLU A 167 2.22 14.64 -19.12
CA GLU A 167 2.24 15.15 -20.50
C GLU A 167 1.84 14.05 -21.51
N GLU A 168 2.28 12.80 -21.33
CA GLU A 168 1.92 11.67 -22.22
C GLU A 168 0.43 11.29 -22.21
N LEU A 169 -0.31 11.52 -21.12
CA LEU A 169 -1.75 11.24 -21.07
C LEU A 169 -2.60 12.34 -21.75
N ARG A 170 -2.02 13.52 -22.00
CA ARG A 170 -2.72 14.61 -22.70
C ARG A 170 -2.55 14.54 -24.22
N GLU A 171 -1.45 13.96 -24.70
CA GLU A 171 -1.17 13.85 -26.14
C GLU A 171 -2.07 12.84 -26.86
N THR A 172 -2.57 11.82 -26.18
CA THR A 172 -3.45 10.80 -26.79
C THR A 172 -4.91 11.26 -26.99
N ILE A 173 -5.29 12.45 -26.50
CA ILE A 173 -6.66 13.00 -26.62
C ILE A 173 -6.75 14.03 -27.76
N HIS A 174 -5.64 14.58 -28.26
CA HIS A 174 -5.65 15.65 -29.27
C HIS A 174 -5.58 15.19 -30.73
N ASP A 175 -5.48 13.88 -31.01
CA ASP A 175 -5.23 13.39 -32.38
C ASP A 175 -6.48 12.95 -33.16
N HIS A 176 -7.70 13.29 -32.72
CA HIS A 176 -8.93 12.98 -33.47
C HIS A 176 -9.80 14.21 -33.78
N GLY A 177 -9.70 14.66 -35.04
CA GLY A 177 -10.53 15.68 -35.69
C GLY A 177 -9.78 17.01 -35.77
N ILE A 178 -9.41 17.55 -36.94
CA ILE A 178 -10.31 18.01 -38.01
C ILE A 178 -9.60 17.85 -39.38
N ARG A 179 -10.18 17.04 -40.28
CA ARG A 179 -9.89 17.09 -41.72
C ARG A 179 -10.63 18.28 -42.32
N ASN A 180 -9.92 19.30 -42.80
CA ASN A 180 -10.49 20.31 -43.69
C ASN A 180 -10.31 19.86 -45.15
N PHE A 181 -11.42 19.61 -45.84
CA PHE A 181 -11.46 19.56 -47.30
C PHE A 181 -11.44 20.98 -47.85
N ARG A 182 -10.68 21.19 -48.93
CA ARG A 182 -10.67 22.42 -49.72
C ARG A 182 -11.20 22.07 -51.11
N ILE A 183 -12.32 22.65 -51.50
CA ILE A 183 -12.72 22.90 -52.89
C ILE A 183 -13.02 24.39 -52.95
#